data_AF-A0A222VSS4-F1
#
_entry.id   AF-A0A222VSS4-F1
#
_cell.length_a   1.000
_cell.length_b   1.000
_cell.length_c   1.000
_cell.angle_alpha   90.00
_cell.angle_beta   90.00
_cell.angle_gamma   90.00
#
_symmetry.space_group_name_H-M   'P 1'
#
loop_
_entity.id
_entity.type
_entity.pdbx_description
1 polymer ?
#
loop_
_entity_poly.entity_id
_entity_poly.type
_entity_poly.pdbx_seq_one_letter_code
_entity_poly.pdbx_strand_id
1 'polypeptide(L)'
;MRQWTHDCDVLVIGSGGGALTGAYTAAKAGLSVVVAEATGFVGGTTAYSGGGMWLPCNAVLRRADNIDTTDTIEAARTYYRAVVGDRTPRSLQDAFVGNGAALVDHLEADDALASQCLAQRSAHSPSHRRR
;
A
#
# COMPACT_ATOMS: atom_id res chain seq x y z
N MET A 1 -22.54 36.65 3.32
CA MET A 1 -21.69 35.71 4.11
C MET A 1 -21.47 34.46 3.27
N ARG A 2 -20.31 33.82 3.33
CA ARG A 2 -20.09 32.54 2.63
C ARG A 2 -20.83 31.43 3.40
N GLN A 3 -21.60 30.60 2.69
CA GLN A 3 -22.32 29.46 3.25
C GLN A 3 -21.59 28.17 2.85
N TRP A 4 -21.42 27.25 3.80
CA TRP A 4 -20.82 25.94 3.53
C TRP A 4 -21.88 24.98 3.01
N THR A 5 -21.53 24.20 1.99
CA THR A 5 -22.41 23.17 1.41
C THR A 5 -22.18 21.79 2.05
N HIS A 6 -21.01 21.57 2.63
CA HIS A 6 -20.60 20.33 3.30
C HIS A 6 -19.71 20.63 4.51
N ASP A 7 -19.83 19.81 5.54
CA ASP A 7 -18.98 19.78 6.75
C ASP A 7 -18.48 18.36 7.00
N CYS A 8 -17.24 18.23 7.49
CA CYS A 8 -16.63 16.95 7.85
C CYS A 8 -15.41 17.18 8.74
N ASP A 9 -14.99 16.13 9.45
CA ASP A 9 -13.74 16.12 10.21
C ASP A 9 -12.51 15.98 9.29
N VAL A 10 -12.65 15.20 8.21
CA VAL A 10 -11.58 14.95 7.24
C VAL A 10 -12.07 15.08 5.80
N LEU A 11 -11.51 16.04 5.07
CA LEU A 11 -11.68 16.19 3.63
C LEU A 11 -10.49 15.55 2.89
N VAL A 12 -10.77 14.56 2.06
CA VAL A 12 -9.78 13.87 1.23
C VAL A 12 -9.96 14.28 -0.23
N ILE A 13 -8.88 14.71 -0.88
CA ILE A 13 -8.91 15.15 -2.28
C ILE A 13 -8.33 14.03 -3.16
N GLY A 14 -9.13 13.58 -4.12
CA GLY A 14 -8.84 12.46 -5.01
C GLY A 14 -9.28 11.11 -4.44
N SER A 15 -9.39 10.13 -5.33
CA SER A 15 -9.84 8.78 -5.00
C SER A 15 -8.84 7.68 -5.37
N GLY A 16 -7.55 8.01 -5.47
CA GLY A 16 -6.48 7.02 -5.65
C GLY A 16 -6.24 6.17 -4.40
N GLY A 17 -5.39 5.14 -4.51
CA GLY A 17 -5.13 4.17 -3.45
C GLY A 17 -4.75 4.83 -2.12
N GLY A 18 -3.77 5.74 -2.12
CA GLY A 18 -3.39 6.46 -0.90
C GLY A 18 -4.51 7.32 -0.31
N ALA A 19 -5.33 7.94 -1.16
CA ALA A 19 -6.44 8.77 -0.73
C ALA A 19 -7.56 7.93 -0.08
N LEU A 20 -7.95 6.82 -0.72
CA LEU A 20 -8.96 5.92 -0.18
C LEU A 20 -8.47 5.18 1.06
N THR A 21 -7.19 4.81 1.14
CA THR A 21 -6.59 4.28 2.38
C THR A 21 -6.68 5.29 3.51
N GLY A 22 -6.33 6.57 3.27
CA GLY A 22 -6.45 7.63 4.27
C GLY A 22 -7.90 7.87 4.71
N ALA A 23 -8.82 7.96 3.75
CA ALA A 23 -10.25 8.10 4.01
C ALA A 23 -10.80 6.94 4.85
N TYR A 24 -10.43 5.70 4.50
CA TYR A 24 -10.81 4.50 5.22
C TYR A 24 -10.29 4.50 6.65
N THR A 25 -9.00 4.79 6.86
CA THR A 25 -8.42 4.84 8.22
C THR A 25 -9.09 5.91 9.08
N ALA A 26 -9.39 7.08 8.52
CA ALA A 26 -10.12 8.13 9.23
C ALA A 26 -11.56 7.70 9.59
N ALA A 27 -12.27 7.09 8.65
CA ALA A 27 -13.62 6.59 8.89
C ALA A 27 -13.64 5.46 9.95
N LYS A 28 -12.66 4.55 9.92
CA LYS A 28 -12.50 3.51 10.97
C LYS A 28 -12.18 4.10 12.35
N ALA A 29 -11.60 5.29 12.41
CA ALA A 29 -11.41 6.04 13.65
C ALA A 29 -12.69 6.78 14.12
N GLY A 30 -13.81 6.64 13.42
CA GLY A 30 -15.10 7.25 13.77
C GLY A 30 -15.28 8.70 13.30
N LEU A 31 -14.38 9.19 12.43
CA LEU A 31 -14.46 10.54 11.89
C LEU A 31 -15.42 10.61 10.69
N SER A 32 -16.10 11.74 10.53
CA SER A 32 -16.85 12.03 9.31
C SER A 32 -15.89 12.40 8.18
N VAL A 33 -16.01 11.70 7.05
CA VAL A 33 -15.06 11.83 5.92
C VAL A 33 -15.81 12.20 4.64
N VAL A 34 -15.31 13.22 3.94
CA VAL A 34 -15.73 13.54 2.57
C VAL A 34 -14.57 13.28 1.61
N VAL A 35 -14.83 12.54 0.53
CA VAL A 35 -13.87 12.33 -0.57
C VAL A 35 -14.33 13.13 -1.78
N ALA A 36 -13.48 14.03 -2.28
CA ALA A 36 -13.74 14.81 -3.47
C ALA A 36 -12.94 14.26 -4.65
N GLU A 37 -13.63 13.65 -5.62
CA GLU A 37 -13.05 13.14 -6.85
C GLU A 37 -13.37 14.08 -8.02
N ALA A 38 -12.36 14.37 -8.85
CA ALA A 38 -12.50 15.30 -9.95
C ALA A 38 -13.30 14.72 -11.13
N THR A 39 -13.33 13.40 -11.25
CA THR A 39 -13.98 12.69 -12.34
C THR A 39 -15.28 12.00 -11.89
N GLY A 40 -15.98 11.36 -12.84
CA GLY A 40 -17.11 10.48 -12.53
C GLY A 40 -16.73 9.08 -12.06
N PHE A 41 -15.43 8.77 -11.89
CA PHE A 41 -14.93 7.43 -11.57
C PHE A 41 -13.96 7.45 -10.39
N VAL A 42 -14.04 6.41 -9.56
CA VAL A 42 -13.15 6.20 -8.43
C VAL A 42 -11.86 5.49 -8.88
N GLY A 43 -10.72 5.86 -8.31
CA GLY A 43 -9.49 5.06 -8.32
C GLY A 43 -8.30 5.71 -9.01
N GLY A 44 -8.50 6.67 -9.92
CA GLY A 44 -7.41 7.34 -10.65
C GLY A 44 -6.43 6.34 -11.31
N THR A 45 -5.13 6.64 -11.28
CA THR A 45 -4.10 5.72 -11.82
C THR A 45 -3.98 4.42 -11.02
N THR A 46 -4.39 4.41 -9.75
CA THR A 46 -4.37 3.20 -8.91
C THR A 46 -5.27 2.11 -9.48
N ALA A 47 -6.44 2.47 -10.04
CA ALA A 47 -7.35 1.52 -10.70
C ALA A 47 -6.69 0.75 -11.86
N TYR A 48 -5.65 1.30 -12.47
CA TYR A 48 -4.93 0.69 -13.60
C TYR A 48 -3.59 0.04 -13.21
N SER A 49 -3.15 0.18 -11.96
CA SER A 49 -1.77 -0.09 -11.52
C SER A 49 -1.37 -1.57 -11.40
N GLY A 50 -2.32 -2.49 -11.54
CA GLY A 50 -2.13 -3.91 -11.19
C GLY A 50 -2.16 -4.20 -9.69
N GLY A 51 -2.32 -3.17 -8.84
CA GLY A 51 -2.57 -3.33 -7.39
C GLY A 51 -1.37 -3.78 -6.57
N GLY A 52 -0.17 -3.79 -7.14
CA GLY A 52 1.05 -4.17 -6.44
C GLY A 52 1.46 -3.13 -5.39
N MET A 53 1.73 -3.58 -4.17
CA MET A 53 2.24 -2.75 -3.08
C MET A 53 3.56 -3.33 -2.56
N TRP A 54 4.55 -2.46 -2.34
CA TRP A 54 5.81 -2.84 -1.72
C TRP A 54 5.77 -2.50 -0.23
N LEU A 55 5.38 -3.47 0.59
CA LEU A 55 5.26 -3.33 2.04
C LEU A 55 5.99 -4.53 2.68
N PRO A 56 7.24 -4.37 3.13
CA PRO A 56 8.03 -5.49 3.66
C PRO A 56 7.50 -5.96 5.02
N CYS A 57 7.88 -7.19 5.41
CA CYS A 57 7.67 -7.75 6.74
C CYS A 57 6.20 -7.85 7.20
N ASN A 58 5.24 -7.88 6.26
CA ASN A 58 3.81 -7.89 6.56
C ASN A 58 3.24 -9.31 6.75
N ALA A 59 2.01 -9.43 7.29
CA ALA A 59 1.36 -10.72 7.54
C ALA A 59 1.12 -11.57 6.28
N VAL A 60 0.93 -10.95 5.12
CA VAL A 60 0.73 -11.61 3.82
C VAL A 60 1.99 -12.36 3.39
N LEU A 61 3.15 -11.74 3.56
CA LEU A 61 4.43 -12.36 3.24
C LEU A 61 4.75 -13.51 4.21
N ARG A 62 4.44 -13.33 5.50
CA ARG A 62 4.67 -14.36 6.53
C ARG A 62 3.81 -15.61 6.36
N ARG A 63 2.61 -15.50 5.77
CA ARG A 63 1.72 -16.65 5.55
C ARG A 63 1.87 -17.28 4.16
N ALA A 64 2.67 -16.69 3.28
CA ALA A 64 2.91 -17.24 1.95
C ALA A 64 3.79 -18.49 2.05
N ASP A 65 3.58 -19.48 1.17
CA ASP A 65 4.29 -20.77 1.20
C ASP A 65 5.82 -20.66 1.02
N ASN A 66 6.31 -19.52 0.52
CA ASN A 66 7.74 -19.23 0.30
C ASN A 66 8.21 -18.08 1.20
N ILE A 67 8.17 -18.28 2.52
CA ILE A 67 8.63 -17.27 3.49
C ILE A 67 10.11 -16.94 3.23
N ASP A 68 10.38 -15.70 2.84
CA ASP A 68 11.74 -15.18 2.79
C ASP A 68 12.20 -14.82 4.21
N THR A 69 12.98 -15.69 4.83
CA THR A 69 13.55 -15.47 6.16
C THR A 69 14.49 -14.24 6.24
N THR A 70 14.87 -13.67 5.10
CA THR A 70 15.71 -12.47 5.03
C THR A 70 14.90 -11.17 4.96
N ASP A 71 13.57 -11.25 4.81
CA ASP A 71 12.66 -10.10 4.88
C ASP A 71 12.57 -9.58 6.32
N THR A 72 13.49 -8.69 6.65
CA THR A 72 13.56 -7.98 7.92
C THR A 72 13.48 -6.48 7.69
N ILE A 73 12.98 -5.72 8.67
CA ILE A 73 12.86 -4.27 8.57
C ILE A 73 14.22 -3.61 8.29
N GLU A 74 15.30 -4.11 8.88
CA GLU A 74 16.65 -3.59 8.63
C GLU A 74 17.16 -3.89 7.22
N ALA A 75 16.88 -5.09 6.69
CA ALA A 75 17.19 -5.42 5.30
C ALA A 75 16.39 -4.54 4.34
N ALA A 76 15.09 -4.37 4.58
CA ALA A 76 14.21 -3.53 3.77
C ALA A 76 14.65 -2.06 3.80
N ARG A 77 15.01 -1.52 4.98
CA ARG A 77 15.58 -0.17 5.12
C ARG A 77 16.88 -0.03 4.34
N THR A 78 17.76 -1.02 4.44
CA THR A 78 19.04 -1.03 3.71
C THR A 78 18.82 -1.02 2.20
N TYR A 79 17.93 -1.87 1.71
CA TYR A 79 17.53 -1.90 0.30
C TYR A 79 16.91 -0.57 -0.15
N TYR A 80 15.92 -0.07 0.59
CA TYR A 80 15.22 1.17 0.25
C TYR A 80 16.18 2.35 0.17
N ARG A 81 17.11 2.47 1.12
CA ARG A 81 18.16 3.50 1.11
C ARG A 81 19.10 3.37 -0.09
N ALA A 82 19.51 2.15 -0.45
CA ALA A 82 20.38 1.93 -1.59
C ALA A 82 19.70 2.30 -2.92
N VAL A 83 18.40 2.00 -3.07
CA VAL A 83 17.63 2.31 -4.28
C VAL A 83 17.26 3.79 -4.33
N VAL A 84 16.72 4.36 -3.25
CA VAL A 84 16.19 5.73 -3.23
C VAL A 84 17.28 6.78 -3.02
N GLY A 85 18.35 6.46 -2.28
CA GLY A 85 19.39 7.42 -1.91
C GLY A 85 18.82 8.57 -1.10
N ASP A 86 19.38 9.77 -1.28
CA ASP A 86 18.99 10.97 -0.53
C ASP A 86 17.86 11.79 -1.21
N ARG A 87 17.14 11.20 -2.17
CA ARG A 87 16.00 11.86 -2.87
C ARG A 87 14.82 12.19 -1.96
N THR A 88 14.74 11.53 -0.81
CA THR A 88 13.68 11.70 0.18
C THR A 88 14.30 11.78 1.57
N PRO A 89 13.83 12.66 2.48
CA PRO A 89 14.31 12.71 3.86
C PRO A 89 14.30 11.35 4.55
N ARG A 90 15.36 11.03 5.32
CA ARG A 90 15.52 9.73 6.00
C ARG A 90 14.35 9.37 6.89
N SER A 91 13.82 10.34 7.64
CA SER A 91 12.65 10.16 8.49
C SER A 91 11.42 9.67 7.73
N LEU A 92 11.19 10.13 6.50
CA LEU A 92 10.09 9.66 5.66
C LEU A 92 10.34 8.25 5.10
N GLN A 93 11.58 7.93 4.76
CA GLN A 93 11.94 6.56 4.35
C GLN A 93 11.72 5.58 5.49
N ASP A 94 12.18 5.92 6.69
CA ASP A 94 12.02 5.09 7.88
C ASP A 94 10.55 4.94 8.29
N ALA A 95 9.76 6.01 8.15
CA ALA A 95 8.31 5.96 8.37
C ALA A 95 7.61 5.07 7.34
N PHE A 96 7.95 5.17 6.05
CA PHE A 96 7.35 4.34 5.02
C PHE A 96 7.64 2.84 5.26
N VAL A 97 8.91 2.48 5.46
CA VAL A 97 9.30 1.09 5.69
C VAL A 97 8.77 0.55 7.02
N GLY A 98 8.79 1.36 8.08
CA GLY A 98 8.39 0.94 9.42
C GLY A 98 6.88 0.75 9.61
N ASN A 99 6.04 1.50 8.89
CA ASN A 99 4.58 1.44 9.09
C ASN A 99 3.87 0.47 8.12
N GLY A 100 4.54 -0.03 7.09
CA GLY A 100 3.90 -0.83 6.04
C GLY A 100 3.22 -2.11 6.55
N ALA A 101 3.86 -2.84 7.45
CA ALA A 101 3.30 -4.07 8.01
C ALA A 101 2.02 -3.81 8.82
N ALA A 102 2.03 -2.80 9.69
CA ALA A 102 0.86 -2.43 10.50
C ALA A 102 -0.30 -1.91 9.62
N LEU A 103 0.00 -1.24 8.51
CA LEU A 103 -1.02 -0.83 7.55
C LEU A 103 -1.71 -2.05 6.92
N VAL A 104 -0.95 -3.08 6.54
CA VAL A 104 -1.54 -4.32 6.00
C VAL A 104 -2.44 -4.98 7.03
N ASP A 105 -1.97 -5.11 8.28
CA ASP A 105 -2.78 -5.70 9.35
C ASP A 105 -4.07 -4.88 9.61
N HIS A 106 -4.00 -3.55 9.52
CA HIS A 106 -5.16 -2.67 9.64
C HIS A 106 -6.17 -2.84 8.50
N LEU A 107 -5.70 -2.98 7.26
CA LEU A 107 -6.57 -3.15 6.09
C LEU A 107 -7.20 -4.55 6.06
N GLU A 108 -6.44 -5.61 6.37
CA GLU A 108 -6.94 -6.99 6.38
C GLU A 108 -7.82 -7.33 7.58
N ALA A 109 -7.99 -6.41 8.54
CA ALA A 109 -9.00 -6.52 9.59
C ALA A 109 -10.43 -6.39 9.04
N ASP A 110 -10.58 -6.07 7.75
CA ASP A 110 -11.85 -5.93 7.04
C ASP A 110 -11.93 -6.94 5.91
N ASP A 111 -12.92 -7.82 5.97
CA ASP A 111 -13.07 -8.94 5.04
C ASP A 111 -13.25 -8.49 3.57
N ALA A 112 -13.61 -7.21 3.35
CA ALA A 112 -13.68 -6.64 2.00
C ALA A 112 -12.30 -6.36 1.37
N LEU A 113 -11.22 -6.39 2.16
CA LEU A 113 -9.86 -6.07 1.74
C LEU A 113 -8.94 -7.28 1.93
N ALA A 114 -8.77 -8.06 0.87
CA ALA A 114 -7.88 -9.21 0.87
C ALA A 114 -6.57 -8.89 0.12
N SER A 115 -5.44 -9.27 0.70
CA SER A 115 -4.13 -9.22 0.04
C SER A 115 -3.56 -10.62 -0.18
N GLN A 116 -2.80 -10.77 -1.26
CA GLN A 116 -2.08 -12.01 -1.56
C GLN A 116 -0.65 -11.70 -2.01
N CYS A 117 0.27 -12.57 -1.64
CA CYS A 117 1.61 -12.54 -2.21
C CYS A 117 1.51 -13.02 -3.66
N LEU A 118 1.91 -12.17 -4.61
CA LEU A 118 2.03 -12.60 -5.99
C LEU A 118 3.26 -13.50 -6.09
N ALA A 119 3.04 -14.81 -6.21
CA ALA A 119 4.12 -15.76 -6.45
C ALA A 119 4.94 -15.28 -7.65
N GLN A 120 6.21 -14.94 -7.42
CA GLN A 120 7.12 -14.70 -8.52
C GLN A 120 7.21 -16.01 -9.29
N ARG A 121 6.65 -16.06 -10.51
CA ARG A 121 6.95 -17.15 -11.43
C ARG A 121 8.47 -17.16 -11.58
N SER A 122 9.13 -18.19 -11.07
CA SER A 122 10.52 -18.48 -11.37
C SER A 122 10.69 -18.35 -12.88
N ALA A 123 11.55 -17.44 -13.32
CA ALA A 123 11.94 -17.31 -14.73
C ALA A 123 12.72 -18.55 -15.23
N HIS A 124 12.88 -19.59 -14.40
CA HIS A 124 13.54 -20.84 -14.73
C HIS A 124 12.49 -21.94 -14.98
N SER A 125 11.86 -21.89 -16.14
CA SER A 125 11.36 -23.11 -16.78
C SER A 125 12.43 -23.52 -17.81
N PRO A 126 13.16 -24.63 -17.64
CA PRO A 126 14.16 -25.06 -18.61
C PRO A 126 13.43 -25.59 -19.84
N SER A 127 13.12 -24.72 -20.79
CA SER A 127 12.54 -25.10 -22.07
C SER A 127 13.64 -25.52 -23.05
N HIS A 128 13.46 -26.72 -23.61
CA HIS A 128 14.10 -27.28 -24.79
C HIS A 128 15.55 -27.81 -24.68
N ARG A 129 15.68 -29.07 -24.20
CA ARG A 129 16.58 -30.01 -24.90
C ARG A 129 15.88 -30.45 -26.20
N ARG A 130 16.35 -29.92 -27.32
CA ARG A 130 16.07 -30.48 -28.65
C ARG A 130 16.66 -31.89 -28.73
N ARG A 131 15.84 -32.84 -29.16
CA ARG A 131 16.25 -33.98 -30.00
C ARG A 131 15.20 -34.13 -31.08
#